data_AF-A0A2I0B5H6-F1
#
_entry.id   AF-A0A2I0B5H6-F1
#
_cell.length_a   1.000
_cell.length_b   1.000
_cell.length_c   1.000
_cell.angle_alpha   90.00
_cell.angle_beta   90.00
_cell.angle_gamma   90.00
#
_symmetry.space_group_name_H-M   'P 1'
#
loop_
_entity.id
_entity.type
_entity.pdbx_description
1 polymer ?
#
loop_
_entity_poly.entity_id
_entity_poly.type
_entity_poly.pdbx_seq_one_letter_code
_entity_poly.pdbx_strand_id
1 'polypeptide(L)'
;MEAKARVHPDCINASNPYHECVDYCFRKIAEAKARDGAEKLDEDQDDGKVPVERTVHPECMNASNPYHDCSEFCFRRIAERKEKSSVVLEKQHKDDISDSKDASTQIQLSPENGLSFHQQNGDADNHVQNEAEEGFPNLTDRQKKLFELRLKMNEARKANQMAMVAEKKKFEGVSESRGVSKEKWLEDRKKKIGKLLDSNGLDLTKAYMLDTQEAAESKYKKWEKDPAPSGWDVFNQKTLYNAYKKRTKKIEVDMDAYHKAKEADPEFYRDASSLQYGKAPKISEDNIDRMVKELQERDAKRNSFSRRRKFHEEKDIDSINDRNEHFNKKIERAFGKYTLEIKNNLERGTALPD
;
A
#
# COMPACT_ATOMS: atom_id res chain seq x y z
N MET A 1 -26.26 24.07 -53.57
CA MET A 1 -27.58 23.50 -53.21
C MET A 1 -27.35 22.60 -52.01
N GLU A 2 -27.67 23.06 -50.80
CA GLU A 2 -27.50 22.26 -49.58
C GLU A 2 -28.59 21.19 -49.50
N ALA A 3 -28.17 19.92 -49.55
CA ALA A 3 -29.05 18.78 -49.36
C ALA A 3 -29.48 18.73 -47.89
N LYS A 4 -30.73 19.09 -47.60
CA LYS A 4 -31.35 18.89 -46.30
C LYS A 4 -31.25 17.41 -45.92
N ALA A 5 -30.59 17.12 -44.80
CA ALA A 5 -30.42 15.75 -44.30
C ALA A 5 -31.80 15.08 -44.10
N ARG A 6 -32.01 13.94 -44.77
CA ARG A 6 -33.24 13.13 -44.72
C ARG A 6 -33.24 12.13 -43.55
N VAL A 7 -32.31 12.28 -42.61
CA VAL A 7 -32.08 11.36 -41.49
C VAL A 7 -32.13 12.11 -40.18
N HIS A 8 -32.91 11.61 -39.23
CA HIS A 8 -33.01 12.17 -37.90
C HIS A 8 -31.73 11.85 -37.09
N PRO A 9 -31.13 12.81 -36.36
CA PRO A 9 -29.90 12.60 -35.61
C PRO A 9 -30.00 11.48 -34.55
N ASP A 10 -31.17 11.35 -33.91
CA ASP A 10 -31.45 10.27 -32.94
C ASP A 10 -31.83 8.92 -33.59
N CYS A 11 -31.71 8.77 -34.92
CA CYS A 11 -32.04 7.52 -35.58
C CYS A 11 -30.94 6.46 -35.35
N ILE A 12 -31.32 5.22 -35.06
CA ILE A 12 -30.38 4.10 -34.89
C ILE A 12 -29.49 3.87 -36.13
N ASN A 13 -29.96 4.27 -37.31
CA ASN A 13 -29.26 4.14 -38.58
C ASN A 13 -28.63 5.46 -39.06
N ALA A 14 -28.48 6.46 -38.18
CA ALA A 14 -27.92 7.78 -38.52
C ALA A 14 -26.46 7.74 -39.03
N SER A 15 -25.73 6.67 -38.73
CA SER A 15 -24.36 6.46 -39.20
C SER A 15 -24.25 6.02 -40.67
N ASN A 16 -25.35 5.64 -41.32
CA ASN A 16 -25.35 5.24 -42.72
C ASN A 16 -25.68 6.44 -43.64
N PRO A 17 -24.75 6.90 -44.50
CA PRO A 17 -24.94 8.06 -45.37
C PRO A 17 -26.07 7.92 -46.41
N TYR A 18 -26.52 6.68 -46.69
CA TYR A 18 -27.59 6.39 -47.65
C TYR A 18 -28.92 6.05 -46.97
N HIS A 19 -28.98 6.09 -45.64
CA HIS A 19 -30.23 5.85 -44.94
C HIS A 19 -31.18 7.04 -45.14
N GLU A 20 -32.48 6.77 -45.20
CA GLU A 20 -33.54 7.78 -45.12
C GLU A 20 -34.52 7.30 -44.05
N CYS A 21 -34.85 8.18 -43.10
CA CYS A 21 -35.73 7.77 -42.00
C CYS A 21 -37.15 7.51 -42.51
N VAL A 22 -37.66 6.31 -42.21
CA VAL A 22 -39.04 5.90 -42.47
C VAL A 22 -39.84 5.87 -41.16
N ASP A 23 -41.17 5.74 -41.22
CA ASP A 23 -42.08 5.78 -40.05
C ASP A 23 -41.72 4.83 -38.90
N TYR A 24 -41.03 3.74 -39.19
CA TYR A 24 -40.46 2.85 -38.18
C TYR A 24 -39.39 3.56 -37.32
N CYS A 25 -38.48 4.31 -37.95
CA CYS A 25 -37.43 5.07 -37.28
C CYS A 25 -38.04 6.12 -36.35
N PHE A 26 -39.08 6.83 -36.81
CA PHE A 26 -39.75 7.86 -36.00
C PHE A 26 -40.51 7.27 -34.80
N ARG A 27 -41.18 6.11 -34.95
CA ARG A 27 -41.77 5.39 -33.81
C ARG A 27 -40.73 4.98 -32.78
N LYS A 28 -39.58 4.45 -33.22
CA LYS A 28 -38.52 4.03 -32.29
C LYS A 28 -37.89 5.21 -31.54
N ILE A 29 -37.75 6.36 -32.20
CA ILE A 29 -37.28 7.59 -31.55
C ILE A 29 -38.31 8.10 -30.54
N ALA A 30 -39.61 8.04 -30.84
CA ALA A 30 -40.68 8.43 -29.93
C ALA A 30 -40.78 7.47 -28.72
N GLU A 31 -40.64 6.15 -28.93
CA GLU A 31 -40.59 5.16 -27.85
C GLU A 31 -39.40 5.38 -26.92
N ALA A 32 -38.22 5.71 -27.46
CA ALA A 32 -37.03 6.01 -26.67
C ALA A 32 -37.24 7.28 -25.82
N LYS A 33 -37.75 8.37 -26.43
CA LYS A 33 -38.06 9.61 -25.71
C LYS A 33 -39.14 9.44 -24.65
N ALA A 34 -40.10 8.55 -24.85
CA ALA A 34 -41.12 8.23 -23.86
C ALA A 34 -40.54 7.47 -22.65
N ARG A 35 -39.53 6.60 -22.85
CA ARG A 35 -38.82 5.92 -21.76
C ARG A 35 -37.97 6.89 -20.93
N ASP A 36 -37.22 7.77 -21.60
CA ASP A 36 -36.43 8.80 -20.92
C ASP A 36 -37.31 9.81 -20.16
N GLY A 37 -38.57 9.98 -20.58
CA GLY A 37 -39.57 10.79 -19.90
C GLY A 37 -40.24 10.08 -18.71
N ALA A 38 -40.38 8.75 -18.77
CA ALA A 38 -40.96 7.94 -17.69
C ALA A 38 -39.97 7.72 -16.53
N GLU A 39 -38.66 7.55 -16.81
CA GLU A 39 -37.63 7.41 -15.77
C GLU A 39 -37.47 8.66 -14.87
N LYS A 40 -38.01 9.82 -15.27
CA LYS A 40 -37.93 11.07 -14.49
C LYS A 40 -39.09 11.30 -13.52
N LEU A 41 -40.10 10.42 -13.48
CA LEU A 41 -41.28 10.58 -12.64
C LEU A 41 -41.37 9.56 -11.49
N ASP A 42 -40.45 8.60 -11.41
CA ASP A 42 -40.45 7.52 -10.40
C ASP A 42 -39.29 7.63 -9.38
N GLU A 43 -38.73 8.83 -9.14
CA GLU A 43 -37.71 9.04 -8.08
C GLU A 43 -38.28 9.47 -6.71
N ASP A 44 -39.59 9.70 -6.59
CA ASP A 44 -40.23 10.18 -5.34
C ASP A 44 -41.37 9.24 -4.85
N GLN A 45 -41.10 7.94 -4.68
CA GLN A 45 -41.79 7.03 -3.75
C GLN A 45 -41.18 5.62 -3.79
N ASP A 46 -40.18 5.35 -2.95
CA ASP A 46 -39.95 3.99 -2.44
C ASP A 46 -39.79 4.06 -0.92
N ASP A 47 -40.92 3.87 -0.27
CA ASP A 47 -41.06 3.77 1.16
C ASP A 47 -40.33 2.53 1.68
N GLY A 48 -39.14 2.74 2.24
CA GLY A 48 -38.70 2.12 3.49
C GLY A 48 -39.02 0.64 3.71
N LYS A 49 -38.63 -0.26 2.78
CA LYS A 49 -38.47 -1.67 3.12
C LYS A 49 -36.99 -2.01 3.24
N VAL A 50 -36.50 -1.98 4.48
CA VAL A 50 -35.19 -2.48 4.90
C VAL A 50 -34.95 -3.84 4.25
N PRO A 51 -33.89 -4.03 3.43
CA PRO A 51 -33.49 -5.37 3.03
C PRO A 51 -33.09 -6.13 4.28
N VAL A 52 -33.92 -7.10 4.68
CA VAL A 52 -33.57 -8.07 5.71
C VAL A 52 -32.22 -8.65 5.33
N GLU A 53 -31.22 -8.51 6.21
CA GLU A 53 -29.88 -9.09 6.03
C GLU A 53 -30.02 -10.58 5.71
N ARG A 54 -29.84 -10.93 4.43
CA ARG A 54 -29.87 -12.31 3.96
C ARG A 54 -28.60 -13.02 4.42
N THR A 55 -28.75 -13.99 5.31
CA THR A 55 -27.62 -14.76 5.87
C THR A 55 -27.30 -15.97 4.99
N VAL A 56 -26.82 -15.73 3.76
CA VAL A 56 -26.30 -16.81 2.90
C VAL A 56 -24.87 -17.13 3.31
N HIS A 57 -24.59 -18.38 3.68
CA HIS A 57 -23.25 -18.78 4.10
C HIS A 57 -22.24 -18.66 2.93
N PRO A 58 -21.05 -18.04 3.13
CA PRO A 58 -20.08 -17.79 2.04
C PRO A 58 -19.62 -19.03 1.27
N GLU A 59 -19.64 -20.20 1.91
CA GLU A 59 -19.27 -21.49 1.31
C GLU A 59 -20.46 -22.27 0.71
N CYS A 60 -21.65 -21.66 0.66
CA CYS A 60 -22.81 -22.28 0.03
C CYS A 60 -22.59 -22.43 -1.48
N MET A 61 -22.91 -23.60 -2.03
CA MET A 61 -22.80 -23.87 -3.48
C MET A 61 -23.65 -22.90 -4.32
N ASN A 62 -24.73 -22.37 -3.73
CA ASN A 62 -25.66 -21.46 -4.39
C ASN A 62 -25.42 -19.98 -3.99
N ALA A 63 -24.29 -19.67 -3.37
CA ALA A 63 -23.94 -18.31 -2.94
C ALA A 63 -23.82 -17.31 -4.10
N SER A 64 -23.66 -17.79 -5.33
CA SER A 64 -23.62 -16.96 -6.55
C SER A 64 -25.00 -16.48 -7.02
N ASN A 65 -26.10 -17.05 -6.52
CA ASN A 65 -27.46 -16.64 -6.89
C ASN A 65 -27.98 -15.57 -5.91
N PRO A 66 -28.23 -14.33 -6.37
CA PRO A 66 -28.73 -13.23 -5.52
C PRO A 66 -30.08 -13.50 -4.85
N TYR A 67 -30.86 -14.44 -5.41
CA TYR A 67 -32.18 -14.80 -4.88
C TYR A 67 -32.15 -15.97 -3.90
N HIS A 68 -31.01 -16.66 -3.74
CA HIS A 68 -30.92 -17.83 -2.86
C HIS A 68 -30.93 -17.46 -1.37
N ASP A 69 -31.58 -18.31 -0.58
CA ASP A 69 -31.53 -18.30 0.89
C ASP A 69 -31.12 -19.68 1.38
N CYS A 70 -30.20 -19.75 2.33
CA CYS A 70 -29.61 -21.01 2.78
C CYS A 70 -30.63 -21.81 3.60
N SER A 71 -31.09 -22.95 3.08
CA SER A 71 -31.90 -23.93 3.83
C SER A 71 -31.03 -24.88 4.67
N GLU A 72 -31.63 -25.62 5.61
CA GLU A 72 -30.99 -26.69 6.42
C GLU A 72 -30.12 -27.67 5.60
N PHE A 73 -30.53 -27.97 4.37
CA PHE A 73 -29.75 -28.79 3.43
C PHE A 73 -28.40 -28.17 3.06
N CYS A 74 -28.35 -26.85 2.87
CA CYS A 74 -27.13 -26.12 2.54
C CYS A 74 -26.14 -26.18 3.71
N PHE A 75 -26.63 -25.99 4.95
CA PHE A 75 -25.80 -26.07 6.15
C PHE A 75 -25.25 -27.48 6.40
N ARG A 76 -26.07 -28.53 6.20
CA ARG A 76 -25.62 -29.93 6.31
C ARG A 76 -24.50 -30.26 5.32
N ARG A 77 -24.62 -29.79 4.08
CA ARG A 77 -23.61 -30.02 3.02
C ARG A 77 -22.30 -29.27 3.26
N ILE A 78 -22.37 -28.09 3.89
CA ILE A 78 -21.19 -27.32 4.31
C ILE A 78 -20.46 -28.05 5.45
N ALA A 79 -21.20 -28.55 6.45
CA ALA A 79 -20.63 -29.34 7.54
C ALA A 79 -19.93 -30.62 7.03
N GLU A 80 -20.58 -31.38 6.14
CA GLU A 80 -20.01 -32.59 5.53
C GLU A 80 -18.71 -32.32 4.74
N ARG A 81 -18.59 -31.15 4.10
CA ARG A 81 -17.32 -30.75 3.43
C ARG A 81 -16.24 -30.38 4.42
N LYS A 82 -16.59 -29.67 5.50
CA LYS A 82 -15.64 -29.31 6.56
C LYS A 82 -15.08 -30.56 7.26
N GLU A 83 -15.93 -31.54 7.57
CA GLU A 83 -15.50 -32.82 8.15
C GLU A 83 -14.59 -33.62 7.19
N LYS A 84 -14.90 -33.63 5.89
CA LYS A 84 -14.03 -34.27 4.89
C LYS A 84 -12.68 -33.55 4.77
N SER A 85 -12.66 -32.23 4.89
CA SER A 85 -11.41 -31.45 4.88
C SER A 85 -10.55 -31.68 6.12
N SER A 86 -11.15 -31.85 7.30
CA SER A 86 -10.41 -32.15 8.54
C SER A 86 -9.82 -33.57 8.53
N VAL A 87 -10.53 -34.55 7.97
CA VAL A 87 -10.02 -35.93 7.81
C VAL A 87 -8.86 -36.01 6.80
N VAL A 88 -8.82 -35.14 5.79
CA VAL A 88 -7.69 -35.06 4.84
C VAL A 88 -6.44 -34.46 5.50
N LEU A 89 -6.61 -33.47 6.38
CA LEU A 89 -5.49 -32.87 7.13
C LEU A 89 -4.91 -33.82 8.20
N GLU A 90 -5.73 -34.67 8.82
CA GLU A 90 -5.24 -35.71 9.75
C GLU A 90 -4.49 -36.85 9.05
N LYS A 91 -4.78 -37.13 7.78
CA LYS A 91 -4.07 -38.15 6.99
C LYS A 91 -2.68 -37.68 6.54
N GLN A 92 -2.52 -36.39 6.23
CA GLN A 92 -1.23 -35.82 5.84
C GLN A 92 -0.24 -35.75 7.00
N HIS A 93 -0.71 -35.74 8.26
CA HIS A 93 0.15 -35.66 9.44
C HIS A 93 0.75 -37.02 9.89
N LYS A 94 0.34 -38.14 9.27
CA LYS A 94 0.84 -39.50 9.59
C LYS A 94 1.88 -40.05 8.61
N ASP A 95 2.04 -39.45 7.44
CA ASP A 95 2.98 -39.92 6.42
C ASP A 95 4.36 -39.22 6.47
N ASP A 96 4.52 -38.15 7.27
CA ASP A 96 5.77 -37.38 7.39
C ASP A 96 6.72 -37.86 8.52
N ILE A 97 6.46 -39.00 9.16
CA ILE A 97 7.34 -39.59 10.20
C ILE A 97 7.81 -40.99 9.75
N SER A 98 8.32 -41.12 8.53
CA SER A 98 9.15 -42.26 8.14
C SER A 98 9.84 -42.03 6.80
N ASP A 99 10.80 -41.11 6.72
CA ASP A 99 11.96 -41.29 5.83
C ASP A 99 12.99 -40.17 6.02
N SER A 100 14.08 -40.49 6.70
CA SER A 100 15.36 -39.78 6.62
C SER A 100 16.46 -40.60 7.31
N LYS A 101 16.87 -41.69 6.66
CA LYS A 101 18.23 -42.22 6.80
C LYS A 101 18.77 -42.62 5.43
N ASP A 102 20.02 -42.21 5.23
CA ASP A 102 20.99 -42.63 4.22
C ASP A 102 20.84 -42.05 2.80
N ALA A 103 21.76 -41.13 2.47
CA ALA A 103 22.91 -41.43 1.61
C ALA A 103 23.44 -40.13 0.95
N SER A 104 24.75 -39.91 1.01
CA SER A 104 25.44 -38.98 0.13
C SER A 104 26.79 -39.56 -0.23
N THR A 105 26.98 -39.87 -1.52
CA THR A 105 28.28 -40.18 -2.10
C THR A 105 28.28 -39.69 -3.56
N GLN A 106 29.12 -38.67 -3.79
CA GLN A 106 30.05 -38.50 -4.93
C GLN A 106 29.54 -38.24 -6.37
N ILE A 107 30.09 -37.16 -6.97
CA ILE A 107 31.15 -37.14 -8.02
C ILE A 107 30.92 -36.24 -9.28
N GLN A 108 32.02 -35.54 -9.66
CA GLN A 108 32.48 -35.02 -11.00
C GLN A 108 31.93 -33.68 -11.57
N LEU A 109 32.75 -32.59 -11.63
CA LEU A 109 33.80 -32.17 -12.63
C LEU A 109 33.17 -31.63 -13.93
N SER A 110 33.46 -30.49 -14.59
CA SER A 110 34.51 -29.44 -14.75
C SER A 110 33.88 -28.31 -15.63
N PRO A 111 34.49 -27.15 -16.06
CA PRO A 111 35.91 -26.87 -16.32
C PRO A 111 36.42 -25.43 -16.00
N GLU A 112 37.62 -25.19 -16.51
CA GLU A 112 38.68 -24.25 -16.14
C GLU A 112 38.60 -22.88 -16.84
N ASN A 113 39.15 -21.85 -16.15
CA ASN A 113 40.14 -20.85 -16.60
C ASN A 113 39.81 -19.37 -16.33
N GLY A 114 40.74 -18.68 -15.65
CA GLY A 114 40.82 -17.22 -15.57
C GLY A 114 41.52 -16.68 -14.30
N LEU A 115 42.80 -16.33 -14.43
CA LEU A 115 43.74 -15.82 -13.40
C LEU A 115 43.35 -14.49 -12.74
N SER A 116 43.63 -14.32 -11.43
CA SER A 116 44.50 -13.22 -10.92
C SER A 116 44.84 -13.34 -9.42
N PHE A 117 46.15 -13.41 -9.16
CA PHE A 117 46.95 -12.84 -8.05
C PHE A 117 46.25 -12.50 -6.71
N HIS A 118 46.64 -13.23 -5.65
CA HIS A 118 46.19 -12.99 -4.28
C HIS A 118 47.41 -12.85 -3.35
N GLN A 119 47.59 -11.65 -2.78
CA GLN A 119 48.50 -11.39 -1.67
C GLN A 119 47.66 -11.36 -0.38
N GLN A 120 47.74 -12.43 0.41
CA GLN A 120 47.16 -12.49 1.75
C GLN A 120 48.18 -11.96 2.75
N ASN A 121 47.87 -10.84 3.38
CA ASN A 121 48.40 -10.53 4.70
C ASN A 121 47.31 -10.87 5.70
N GLY A 122 47.51 -11.96 6.44
CA GLY A 122 46.73 -12.29 7.61
C GLY A 122 47.24 -11.46 8.79
N ASP A 123 46.39 -10.58 9.30
CA ASP A 123 46.58 -9.91 10.59
C ASP A 123 46.26 -10.92 11.70
N ALA A 124 47.31 -11.44 12.33
CA ALA A 124 47.21 -12.13 13.61
C ALA A 124 47.25 -11.08 14.73
N ASP A 125 46.13 -10.97 15.45
CA ASP A 125 46.01 -10.26 16.71
C ASP A 125 47.13 -10.67 17.68
N ASN A 126 47.90 -9.70 18.16
CA ASN A 126 48.66 -9.88 19.39
C ASN A 126 48.23 -8.83 20.41
N HIS A 127 47.39 -9.30 21.33
CA HIS A 127 46.94 -8.64 22.54
C HIS A 127 48.13 -8.46 23.49
N VAL A 128 48.76 -7.28 23.49
CA VAL A 128 49.75 -6.94 24.51
C VAL A 128 49.02 -6.39 25.73
N GLN A 129 48.91 -7.24 26.74
CA GLN A 129 48.56 -6.85 28.10
C GLN A 129 49.67 -5.94 28.64
N ASN A 130 49.24 -4.84 29.27
CA ASN A 130 50.10 -4.02 30.10
C ASN A 130 50.45 -4.81 31.36
N GLU A 131 51.63 -5.43 31.38
CA GLU A 131 52.31 -5.75 32.62
C GLU A 131 53.67 -5.05 32.59
N ALA A 132 53.79 -4.07 33.49
CA ALA A 132 55.06 -3.50 33.88
C ALA A 132 55.85 -4.56 34.68
N GLU A 133 57.17 -4.39 34.66
CA GLU A 133 58.13 -5.09 35.52
C GLU A 133 58.45 -6.54 35.15
N GLU A 134 59.43 -6.73 34.26
CA GLU A 134 60.58 -7.62 34.54
C GLU A 134 61.66 -7.41 33.48
N GLY A 135 62.84 -6.99 33.92
CA GLY A 135 63.94 -6.63 33.03
C GLY A 135 64.44 -7.82 32.25
N PHE A 136 64.35 -7.78 30.91
CA PHE A 136 64.98 -8.76 30.02
C PHE A 136 66.48 -8.89 30.33
N PRO A 137 66.94 -10.01 30.91
CA PRO A 137 68.29 -10.12 31.46
C PRO A 137 69.33 -10.61 30.43
N ASN A 138 69.08 -10.46 29.12
CA ASN A 138 70.02 -10.87 28.06
C ASN A 138 69.96 -10.02 26.78
N LEU A 139 69.69 -8.71 26.89
CA LEU A 139 69.88 -7.78 25.75
C LEU A 139 70.84 -6.67 26.17
N THR A 140 71.88 -6.44 25.36
CA THR A 140 72.85 -5.36 25.57
C THR A 140 72.13 -4.01 25.60
N ASP A 141 72.60 -3.01 26.36
CA ASP A 141 71.91 -1.71 26.51
C ASP A 141 71.57 -1.05 25.18
N ARG A 142 72.44 -1.25 24.17
CA ARG A 142 72.20 -0.81 22.79
C ARG A 142 70.99 -1.48 22.14
N GLN A 143 70.77 -2.77 22.37
CA GLN A 143 69.65 -3.53 21.83
C GLN A 143 68.32 -3.18 22.53
N LYS A 144 68.35 -2.91 23.85
CA LYS A 144 67.19 -2.40 24.60
C LYS A 144 66.75 -1.03 24.06
N LYS A 145 67.71 -0.14 23.83
CA LYS A 145 67.44 1.18 23.23
C LYS A 145 66.91 1.07 21.79
N LEU A 146 67.40 0.11 21.02
CA LEU A 146 66.90 -0.17 19.66
C LEU A 146 65.46 -0.71 19.68
N PHE A 147 65.12 -1.56 20.63
CA PHE A 147 63.76 -2.09 20.79
C PHE A 147 62.77 -0.98 21.20
N GLU A 148 63.17 -0.13 22.16
CA GLU A 148 62.38 1.04 22.55
C GLU A 148 62.15 2.01 21.37
N LEU A 149 63.19 2.24 20.57
CA LEU A 149 63.08 3.03 19.33
C LEU A 149 62.13 2.40 18.31
N ARG A 150 62.15 1.07 18.16
CA ARG A 150 61.22 0.34 17.28
C ARG A 150 59.78 0.42 17.80
N LEU A 151 59.58 0.32 19.11
CA LEU A 151 58.26 0.46 19.73
C LEU A 151 57.70 1.86 19.51
N LYS A 152 58.51 2.90 19.77
CA LYS A 152 58.16 4.31 19.49
C LYS A 152 57.89 4.56 18.01
N MET A 153 58.65 3.94 17.09
CA MET A 153 58.37 4.02 15.65
C MET A 153 57.05 3.34 15.27
N ASN A 154 56.70 2.22 15.92
CA ASN A 154 55.45 1.52 15.66
C ASN A 154 54.25 2.29 16.21
N GLU A 155 54.37 2.86 17.41
CA GLU A 155 53.38 3.78 17.98
C GLU A 155 53.18 5.00 17.07
N ALA A 156 54.26 5.62 16.59
CA ALA A 156 54.17 6.75 15.66
C ALA A 156 53.49 6.36 14.33
N ARG A 157 53.79 5.17 13.78
CA ARG A 157 53.10 4.65 12.59
C ARG A 157 51.61 4.43 12.83
N LYS A 158 51.24 3.84 13.98
CA LYS A 158 49.84 3.60 14.34
C LYS A 158 49.08 4.90 14.59
N ALA A 159 49.70 5.87 15.27
CA ALA A 159 49.14 7.20 15.49
C ALA A 159 48.92 7.94 14.17
N ASN A 160 49.90 7.89 13.24
CA ASN A 160 49.76 8.49 11.91
C ASN A 160 48.66 7.81 11.07
N GLN A 161 48.58 6.47 11.11
CA GLN A 161 47.52 5.73 10.43
C GLN A 161 46.14 6.07 11.02
N MET A 162 46.01 6.15 12.34
CA MET A 162 44.76 6.53 13.01
C MET A 162 44.37 7.98 12.69
N ALA A 163 45.32 8.91 12.66
CA ALA A 163 45.09 10.30 12.28
C ALA A 163 44.65 10.42 10.81
N MET A 164 45.30 9.68 9.90
CA MET A 164 44.91 9.63 8.49
C MET A 164 43.50 9.05 8.30
N VAL A 165 43.15 7.99 9.03
CA VAL A 165 41.79 7.41 9.01
C VAL A 165 40.77 8.39 9.61
N ALA A 166 41.11 9.11 10.67
CA ALA A 166 40.23 10.10 11.29
C ALA A 166 39.99 11.30 10.35
N GLU A 167 41.03 11.80 9.69
CA GLU A 167 40.90 12.84 8.65
C GLU A 167 40.10 12.31 7.46
N LYS A 168 40.39 11.09 6.97
CA LYS A 168 39.59 10.46 5.92
C LYS A 168 38.12 10.32 6.31
N LYS A 169 37.80 9.97 7.55
CA LYS A 169 36.42 9.92 8.09
C LYS A 169 35.77 11.30 8.27
N LYS A 170 36.55 12.38 8.41
CA LYS A 170 36.02 13.75 8.40
C LYS A 170 35.74 14.23 6.97
N PHE A 171 36.61 13.85 6.01
CA PHE A 171 36.48 14.20 4.59
C PHE A 171 35.40 13.37 3.88
N GLU A 172 35.33 12.07 4.16
CA GLU A 172 34.16 11.22 3.91
C GLU A 172 33.09 11.61 4.93
N GLY A 173 32.55 12.83 4.79
CA GLY A 173 31.52 13.36 5.68
C GLY A 173 30.46 12.30 5.91
N VAL A 174 30.15 12.05 7.19
CA VAL A 174 29.21 11.01 7.62
C VAL A 174 28.05 10.99 6.64
N SER A 175 28.00 9.97 5.79
CA SER A 175 26.80 9.71 5.02
C SER A 175 25.79 9.35 6.10
N GLU A 176 25.01 10.32 6.57
CA GLU A 176 23.79 10.02 7.28
C GLU A 176 22.92 9.30 6.26
N SER A 177 23.09 7.99 6.20
CA SER A 177 22.13 7.12 5.57
C SER A 177 20.81 7.48 6.24
N ARG A 178 19.92 8.10 5.46
CA ARG A 178 18.55 8.44 5.87
C ARG A 178 17.96 7.19 6.54
N GLY A 179 17.98 7.13 7.88
CA GLY A 179 17.68 5.88 8.59
C GLY A 179 18.37 5.69 9.94
N VAL A 180 19.59 6.20 10.15
CA VAL A 180 20.35 5.99 11.41
C VAL A 180 19.58 6.50 12.64
N SER A 181 18.83 7.59 12.51
CA SER A 181 17.96 8.09 13.59
C SER A 181 16.82 7.13 13.93
N LYS A 182 16.22 6.49 12.92
CA LYS A 182 15.15 5.50 13.11
C LYS A 182 15.69 4.21 13.71
N GLU A 183 16.87 3.77 13.28
CA GLU A 183 17.55 2.59 13.80
C GLU A 183 17.96 2.77 15.26
N LYS A 184 18.62 3.89 15.59
CA LYS A 184 18.93 4.27 16.98
C LYS A 184 17.67 4.37 17.84
N TRP A 185 16.59 4.97 17.32
CA TRP A 185 15.33 5.03 18.05
C TRP A 185 14.71 3.65 18.31
N LEU A 186 14.81 2.72 17.34
CA LEU A 186 14.35 1.34 17.51
C LEU A 186 15.23 0.58 18.50
N GLU A 187 16.54 0.76 18.47
CA GLU A 187 17.47 0.17 19.44
C GLU A 187 17.26 0.70 20.85
N ASP A 188 17.12 2.02 21.02
CA ASP A 188 16.84 2.63 22.32
C ASP A 188 15.48 2.21 22.85
N ARG A 189 14.49 2.05 21.97
CA ARG A 189 13.19 1.49 22.32
C ARG A 189 13.29 0.02 22.73
N LYS A 190 14.05 -0.80 22.01
CA LYS A 190 14.33 -2.21 22.37
C LYS A 190 15.06 -2.31 23.70
N LYS A 191 16.06 -1.46 23.96
CA LYS A 191 16.79 -1.41 25.24
C LYS A 191 15.88 -1.01 26.41
N LYS A 192 14.97 -0.04 26.21
CA LYS A 192 13.98 0.35 27.23
C LYS A 192 12.98 -0.78 27.51
N ILE A 193 12.48 -1.44 26.46
CA ILE A 193 11.57 -2.59 26.58
C ILE A 193 12.30 -3.76 27.25
N GLY A 194 13.53 -4.07 26.84
CA GLY A 194 14.37 -5.11 27.44
C GLY A 194 14.60 -4.87 28.92
N LYS A 195 15.03 -3.67 29.33
CA LYS A 195 15.19 -3.31 30.76
C LYS A 195 13.90 -3.47 31.57
N LEU A 196 12.75 -3.11 30.99
CA LEU A 196 11.44 -3.27 31.63
C LEU A 196 11.10 -4.76 31.79
N LEU A 197 11.37 -5.57 30.77
CA LEU A 197 11.15 -7.01 30.78
C LEU A 197 12.08 -7.74 31.76
N ASP A 198 13.36 -7.38 31.76
CA ASP A 198 14.38 -7.90 32.66
C ASP A 198 14.01 -7.60 34.13
N SER A 199 13.51 -6.38 34.40
CA SER A 199 13.03 -6.01 35.75
C SER A 199 11.79 -6.79 36.20
N ASN A 200 11.01 -7.33 35.25
CA ASN A 200 9.86 -8.18 35.52
C ASN A 200 10.20 -9.69 35.36
N GLY A 201 11.45 -10.05 35.04
CA GLY A 201 11.89 -11.43 34.82
C GLY A 201 11.24 -12.12 33.60
N LEU A 202 10.81 -11.35 32.60
CA LEU A 202 10.11 -11.84 31.41
C LEU A 202 11.02 -11.80 30.18
N ASP A 203 10.95 -12.82 29.34
CA ASP A 203 11.68 -12.89 28.06
C ASP A 203 11.05 -11.99 26.98
N LEU A 204 11.85 -11.54 26.01
CA LEU A 204 11.48 -10.65 24.90
C LEU A 204 10.23 -11.12 24.13
N THR A 205 10.04 -12.43 24.03
CA THR A 205 8.86 -13.06 23.40
C THR A 205 7.56 -12.79 24.15
N LYS A 206 7.63 -12.56 25.47
CA LYS A 206 6.49 -12.30 26.38
C LYS A 206 6.24 -10.82 26.62
N ALA A 207 6.86 -9.92 25.84
CA ALA A 207 6.69 -8.47 25.99
C ALA A 207 5.23 -8.00 25.88
N TYR A 208 4.37 -8.76 25.17
CA TYR A 208 2.95 -8.47 25.06
C TYR A 208 2.19 -8.55 26.40
N MET A 209 2.74 -9.25 27.40
CA MET A 209 2.12 -9.40 28.72
C MET A 209 2.20 -8.13 29.57
N LEU A 210 3.09 -7.18 29.22
CA LEU A 210 3.22 -5.88 29.88
C LEU A 210 2.48 -4.76 29.14
N ASP A 211 1.81 -5.06 28.02
CA ASP A 211 0.98 -4.08 27.34
C ASP A 211 -0.32 -3.86 28.12
N THR A 212 -0.67 -2.59 28.34
CA THR A 212 -1.99 -2.24 28.87
C THR A 212 -3.07 -2.55 27.83
N GLN A 213 -4.29 -2.81 28.29
CA GLN A 213 -5.44 -3.06 27.40
C GLN A 213 -5.61 -1.94 26.35
N GLU A 214 -5.49 -0.68 26.76
CA GLU A 214 -5.58 0.49 25.86
C GLU A 214 -4.44 0.51 24.81
N ALA A 215 -3.23 0.12 25.19
CA ALA A 215 -2.10 0.03 24.28
C ALA A 215 -2.26 -1.13 23.28
N ALA A 216 -2.82 -2.25 23.71
CA ALA A 216 -3.14 -3.39 22.87
C ALA A 216 -4.25 -3.03 21.85
N GLU A 217 -5.37 -2.46 22.30
CA GLU A 217 -6.47 -2.01 21.43
C GLU A 217 -5.98 -0.98 20.40
N SER A 218 -5.13 -0.05 20.81
CA SER A 218 -4.52 0.94 19.90
C SER A 218 -3.57 0.31 18.86
N LYS A 219 -2.92 -0.82 19.18
CA LYS A 219 -2.08 -1.57 18.24
C LYS A 219 -2.96 -2.36 17.26
N TYR A 220 -3.95 -3.10 17.75
CA TYR A 220 -4.86 -3.88 16.90
C TYR A 220 -5.66 -2.98 15.95
N LYS A 221 -6.18 -1.85 16.41
CA LYS A 221 -6.86 -0.86 15.55
C LYS A 221 -5.96 -0.23 14.49
N LYS A 222 -4.64 -0.19 14.70
CA LYS A 222 -3.68 0.24 13.66
C LYS A 222 -3.42 -0.85 12.62
N TRP A 223 -3.61 -2.11 13.00
CA TRP A 223 -3.45 -3.27 12.12
C TRP A 223 -4.74 -3.54 11.32
N GLU A 224 -5.90 -3.33 11.93
CA GLU A 224 -7.21 -3.31 11.27
C GLU A 224 -7.40 -2.01 10.47
N LYS A 225 -6.71 -1.93 9.33
CA LYS A 225 -7.03 -0.91 8.33
C LYS A 225 -7.97 -1.54 7.32
N ASP A 226 -9.16 -0.98 7.20
CA ASP A 226 -10.07 -1.32 6.11
C ASP A 226 -9.33 -1.16 4.77
N PRO A 227 -9.44 -2.14 3.86
CA PRO A 227 -8.82 -2.03 2.54
C PRO A 227 -9.31 -0.76 1.85
N ALA A 228 -8.39 -0.08 1.16
CA ALA A 228 -8.75 1.11 0.41
C ALA A 228 -9.82 0.73 -0.63
N PRO A 229 -10.92 1.51 -0.74
CA PRO A 229 -11.92 1.27 -1.77
C PRO A 229 -11.25 1.27 -3.14
N SER A 230 -11.51 0.23 -3.93
CA SER A 230 -10.84 -0.01 -5.21
C SER A 230 -11.85 0.00 -6.36
N GLY A 231 -11.41 0.50 -7.51
CA GLY A 231 -12.23 0.53 -8.73
C GLY A 231 -13.51 1.37 -8.57
N TRP A 232 -14.64 0.76 -8.87
CA TRP A 232 -15.95 1.43 -8.87
C TRP A 232 -16.51 1.70 -7.46
N ASP A 233 -16.02 0.98 -6.45
CA ASP A 233 -16.44 1.15 -5.05
C ASP A 233 -15.99 2.50 -4.45
N VAL A 234 -15.07 3.20 -5.12
CA VAL A 234 -14.67 4.58 -4.77
C VAL A 234 -15.86 5.56 -4.84
N PHE A 235 -16.89 5.26 -5.63
CA PHE A 235 -18.06 6.13 -5.82
C PHE A 235 -19.31 5.67 -5.05
N ASN A 236 -19.19 4.62 -4.22
CA ASN A 236 -20.27 4.09 -3.40
C ASN A 236 -20.73 5.11 -2.33
N GLN A 237 -21.99 5.03 -1.91
CA GLN A 237 -22.54 5.86 -0.83
C GLN A 237 -21.70 5.77 0.46
N LYS A 238 -21.21 4.57 0.79
CA LYS A 238 -20.37 4.35 1.99
C LYS A 238 -19.05 5.11 1.94
N THR A 239 -18.41 5.20 0.77
CA THR A 239 -17.14 5.92 0.61
C THR A 239 -17.34 7.42 0.59
N LEU A 240 -18.42 7.90 -0.02
CA LEU A 240 -18.87 9.30 0.05
C LEU A 240 -19.17 9.72 1.50
N TYR A 241 -19.89 8.88 2.26
CA TYR A 241 -20.15 9.08 3.67
C TYR A 241 -18.87 9.13 4.50
N ASN A 242 -17.94 8.18 4.28
CA ASN A 242 -16.65 8.16 4.97
C ASN A 242 -15.80 9.40 4.63
N ALA A 243 -15.85 9.89 3.39
CA ALA A 243 -15.21 11.13 2.98
C ALA A 243 -15.84 12.34 3.70
N TYR A 244 -17.17 12.40 3.79
CA TYR A 244 -17.87 13.43 4.58
C TYR A 244 -17.48 13.38 6.06
N LYS A 245 -17.50 12.20 6.70
CA LYS A 245 -17.09 12.00 8.09
C LYS A 245 -15.64 12.42 8.36
N LYS A 246 -14.75 12.28 7.38
CA LYS A 246 -13.36 12.80 7.48
C LYS A 246 -13.31 14.33 7.39
N ARG A 247 -14.18 14.94 6.58
CA ARG A 247 -14.29 16.40 6.46
C ARG A 247 -14.82 17.02 7.73
N THR A 248 -15.89 16.47 8.30
CA THR A 248 -16.49 17.01 9.53
C THR A 248 -15.53 17.00 10.72
N LYS A 249 -14.64 16.01 10.79
CA LYS A 249 -13.56 15.97 11.80
C LYS A 249 -12.53 17.09 11.70
N LYS A 250 -12.37 17.71 10.52
CA LYS A 250 -11.43 18.81 10.32
C LYS A 250 -12.06 20.17 10.64
N ILE A 251 -13.39 20.25 10.74
CA ILE A 251 -14.09 21.49 11.02
C ILE A 251 -13.95 21.81 12.52
N GLU A 252 -13.28 22.91 12.82
CA GLU A 252 -13.18 23.44 14.17
C GLU A 252 -14.40 24.35 14.43
N VAL A 253 -15.21 23.98 15.42
CA VAL A 253 -16.39 24.74 15.84
C VAL A 253 -16.00 25.63 17.01
N ASP A 254 -16.16 26.94 16.82
CA ASP A 254 -15.99 27.93 17.89
C ASP A 254 -17.28 28.02 18.71
N MET A 255 -17.23 27.49 19.93
CA MET A 255 -18.37 27.44 20.85
C MET A 255 -18.78 28.84 21.32
N ASP A 256 -17.84 29.78 21.45
CA ASP A 256 -18.14 31.13 21.95
C ASP A 256 -18.91 31.93 20.89
N ALA A 257 -18.50 31.82 19.63
CA ALA A 257 -19.24 32.39 18.50
C ALA A 257 -20.65 31.78 18.39
N TYR A 258 -20.78 30.47 18.65
CA TYR A 258 -22.08 29.79 18.68
C TYR A 258 -22.98 30.32 19.81
N HIS A 259 -22.47 30.48 21.02
CA HIS A 259 -23.24 31.02 22.16
C HIS A 259 -23.70 32.46 21.89
N LYS A 260 -22.83 33.33 21.33
CA LYS A 260 -23.21 34.70 20.93
C LYS A 260 -24.31 34.72 19.88
N ALA A 261 -24.22 33.84 18.86
CA ALA A 261 -25.25 33.75 17.84
C ALA A 261 -26.59 33.25 18.40
N LYS A 262 -26.54 32.34 19.38
CA LYS A 262 -27.73 31.82 20.08
C LYS A 262 -28.42 32.88 20.94
N GLU A 263 -27.66 33.77 21.58
CA GLU A 263 -28.23 34.88 22.36
C GLU A 263 -28.79 36.00 21.48
N ALA A 264 -28.19 36.22 20.31
CA ALA A 264 -28.61 37.27 19.37
C ALA A 264 -29.92 36.95 18.62
N ASP A 265 -30.20 35.69 18.32
CA ASP A 265 -31.40 35.27 17.59
C ASP A 265 -32.38 34.51 18.53
N PRO A 266 -33.52 35.11 18.92
CA PRO A 266 -34.57 34.42 19.67
C PRO A 266 -35.14 33.20 18.94
N GLU A 267 -35.04 33.15 17.60
CA GLU A 267 -35.47 32.03 16.76
C GLU A 267 -34.25 31.24 16.23
N PHE A 268 -33.24 31.04 17.08
CA PHE A 268 -32.02 30.32 16.73
C PHE A 268 -32.28 28.87 16.28
N TYR A 269 -33.18 28.16 16.97
CA TYR A 269 -33.63 26.83 16.59
C TYR A 269 -34.85 26.96 15.68
N ARG A 270 -34.59 26.96 14.37
CA ARG A 270 -35.63 27.07 13.34
C ARG A 270 -36.25 25.71 13.03
N ASP A 271 -37.57 25.67 12.94
CA ASP A 271 -38.31 24.52 12.43
C ASP A 271 -38.36 24.54 10.89
N ALA A 272 -38.63 23.40 10.26
CA ALA A 272 -38.66 23.25 8.80
C ALA A 272 -39.65 24.19 8.11
N SER A 273 -40.68 24.66 8.83
CA SER A 273 -41.69 25.62 8.36
C SER A 273 -41.38 27.09 8.66
N SER A 274 -40.19 27.44 9.18
CA SER A 274 -39.81 28.84 9.45
C SER A 274 -39.62 29.63 8.15
N LEU A 275 -40.29 30.78 8.02
CA LEU A 275 -40.33 31.62 6.81
C LEU A 275 -39.02 32.42 6.59
N GLN A 276 -38.09 32.36 7.53
CA GLN A 276 -36.81 33.07 7.49
C GLN A 276 -35.78 32.45 6.54
N TYR A 277 -36.12 31.33 5.87
CA TYR A 277 -35.31 30.74 4.81
C TYR A 277 -35.02 31.77 3.70
N GLY A 278 -33.73 32.04 3.45
CA GLY A 278 -33.26 33.01 2.46
C GLY A 278 -32.75 34.34 3.03
N LYS A 279 -32.96 34.64 4.31
CA LYS A 279 -32.28 35.75 5.00
C LYS A 279 -30.93 35.28 5.53
N ALA A 280 -29.90 35.32 4.70
CA ALA A 280 -28.55 34.92 5.12
C ALA A 280 -28.00 35.91 6.16
N PRO A 281 -27.58 35.45 7.35
CA PRO A 281 -26.86 36.31 8.29
C PRO A 281 -25.54 36.77 7.66
N LYS A 282 -25.07 37.95 8.05
CA LYS A 282 -23.74 38.43 7.64
C LYS A 282 -22.68 37.55 8.29
N ILE A 283 -22.11 36.66 7.49
CA ILE A 283 -21.01 35.77 7.91
C ILE A 283 -19.71 36.58 7.90
N SER A 284 -18.84 36.37 8.88
CA SER A 284 -17.53 37.02 8.91
C SER A 284 -16.65 36.56 7.74
N GLU A 285 -15.80 37.45 7.24
CA GLU A 285 -14.88 37.16 6.13
C GLU A 285 -13.96 35.98 6.47
N ASP A 286 -13.46 35.89 7.72
CA ASP A 286 -12.64 34.77 8.19
C ASP A 286 -13.31 33.40 8.02
N ASN A 287 -14.64 33.32 8.19
CA ASN A 287 -15.38 32.08 8.03
C ASN A 287 -15.53 31.71 6.54
N ILE A 288 -15.68 32.71 5.68
CA ILE A 288 -15.71 32.55 4.23
C ILE A 288 -14.35 32.05 3.73
N ASP A 289 -13.26 32.63 4.22
CA ASP A 289 -11.90 32.23 3.87
C ASP A 289 -11.59 30.78 4.30
N ARG A 290 -12.06 30.37 5.49
CA ARG A 290 -11.97 28.97 5.93
C ARG A 290 -12.71 28.01 5.00
N MET A 291 -13.90 28.39 4.53
CA MET A 291 -14.66 27.60 3.56
C MET A 291 -13.94 27.52 2.22
N VAL A 292 -13.45 28.65 1.70
CA VAL A 292 -12.71 28.70 0.42
C VAL A 292 -11.45 27.83 0.48
N LYS A 293 -10.73 27.87 1.60
CA LYS A 293 -9.56 27.01 1.83
C LYS A 293 -9.92 25.52 1.82
N GLU A 294 -11.05 25.13 2.41
CA GLU A 294 -11.53 23.74 2.36
C GLU A 294 -11.84 23.29 0.93
N LEU A 295 -12.47 24.16 0.13
CA LEU A 295 -12.76 23.90 -1.28
C LEU A 295 -11.48 23.76 -2.11
N GLN A 296 -10.51 24.65 -1.93
CA GLN A 296 -9.21 24.56 -2.60
C GLN A 296 -8.47 23.27 -2.24
N GLU A 297 -8.51 22.85 -0.97
CA GLU A 297 -7.93 21.58 -0.56
C GLU A 297 -8.67 20.37 -1.16
N ARG A 298 -10.00 20.44 -1.31
CA ARG A 298 -10.79 19.40 -1.99
C ARG A 298 -10.37 19.27 -3.45
N ASP A 299 -10.20 20.40 -4.13
CA ASP A 299 -9.80 20.41 -5.54
C ASP A 299 -8.36 19.93 -5.71
N ALA A 300 -7.44 20.32 -4.83
CA ALA A 300 -6.08 19.79 -4.81
C ALA A 300 -6.07 18.26 -4.61
N LYS A 301 -6.89 17.74 -3.68
CA LYS A 301 -7.04 16.29 -3.46
C LYS A 301 -7.62 15.60 -4.69
N ARG A 302 -8.65 16.17 -5.33
CA ARG A 302 -9.23 15.64 -6.58
C ARG A 302 -8.20 15.60 -7.70
N ASN A 303 -7.41 16.65 -7.88
CA ASN A 303 -6.36 16.70 -8.90
C ASN A 303 -5.26 15.66 -8.64
N SER A 304 -4.91 15.44 -7.36
CA SER A 304 -3.94 14.42 -6.96
C SER A 304 -4.46 12.98 -7.01
N PHE A 305 -5.78 12.77 -7.17
CA PHE A 305 -6.40 11.44 -7.21
C PHE A 305 -5.92 10.63 -8.42
N SER A 306 -5.79 11.27 -9.58
CA SER A 306 -5.17 10.68 -10.77
C SER A 306 -3.69 11.02 -10.79
N ARG A 307 -2.85 10.11 -10.31
CA ARG A 307 -1.39 10.28 -10.35
C ARG A 307 -0.85 9.76 -11.67
N ARG A 308 -0.20 10.61 -12.47
CA ARG A 308 0.53 10.19 -13.67
C ARG A 308 1.66 9.24 -13.24
N ARG A 309 1.75 8.07 -13.85
CA ARG A 309 2.89 7.15 -13.62
C ARG A 309 4.15 7.77 -14.22
N LYS A 310 5.28 7.67 -13.51
CA LYS A 310 6.57 8.17 -14.02
C LYS A 310 6.95 7.40 -15.28
N PHE A 311 7.37 8.10 -16.32
CA PHE A 311 7.96 7.48 -17.50
C PHE A 311 9.35 6.95 -17.12
N HIS A 312 9.64 5.71 -17.53
CA HIS A 312 10.94 5.09 -17.34
C HIS A 312 11.58 4.97 -18.72
N GLU A 313 12.69 5.67 -18.93
CA GLU A 313 13.39 5.73 -20.23
C GLU A 313 14.01 4.39 -20.63
N GLU A 314 14.19 3.47 -19.68
CA GLU A 314 14.68 2.11 -19.91
C GLU A 314 13.62 1.18 -20.53
N LYS A 315 12.35 1.58 -20.55
CA LYS A 315 11.30 0.74 -21.14
C LYS A 315 11.28 0.90 -22.64
N ASP A 316 11.25 -0.23 -23.35
CA ASP A 316 11.05 -0.26 -24.79
C ASP A 316 9.77 0.49 -25.18
N ILE A 317 9.94 1.44 -26.10
CA ILE A 317 8.86 2.33 -26.53
C ILE A 317 8.08 1.64 -27.65
N ASP A 318 6.89 1.13 -27.33
CA ASP A 318 5.99 0.44 -28.24
C ASP A 318 5.06 1.37 -29.04
N SER A 319 5.21 2.70 -28.88
CA SER A 319 4.25 3.70 -29.34
C SER A 319 4.91 4.93 -29.96
N ILE A 320 4.33 5.39 -31.07
CA ILE A 320 4.80 6.57 -31.82
C ILE A 320 4.24 7.88 -31.24
N ASN A 321 3.05 7.85 -30.62
CA ASN A 321 2.40 9.04 -30.04
C ASN A 321 1.75 8.73 -28.67
N ASP A 322 1.51 9.76 -27.84
CA ASP A 322 0.91 9.62 -26.50
C ASP A 322 -0.47 8.95 -26.51
N ARG A 323 -1.28 9.19 -27.56
CA ARG A 323 -2.61 8.57 -27.69
C ARG A 323 -2.49 7.06 -27.94
N ASN A 324 -1.47 6.65 -28.70
CA ASN A 324 -1.14 5.27 -29.01
C ASN A 324 -0.52 4.59 -27.79
N GLU A 325 0.34 5.27 -27.02
CA GLU A 325 0.85 4.76 -25.75
C GLU A 325 -0.31 4.46 -24.78
N HIS A 326 -1.29 5.37 -24.69
CA HIS A 326 -2.49 5.16 -23.91
C HIS A 326 -3.36 4.00 -24.43
N PHE A 327 -3.44 3.81 -25.75
CA PHE A 327 -4.14 2.70 -26.38
C PHE A 327 -3.45 1.36 -26.11
N ASN A 328 -2.14 1.26 -26.33
CA ASN A 328 -1.33 0.08 -26.01
C ASN A 328 -1.45 -0.26 -24.52
N LYS A 329 -1.31 0.72 -23.61
CA LYS A 329 -1.55 0.53 -22.17
C LYS A 329 -2.96 0.04 -21.84
N LYS A 330 -3.97 0.34 -22.67
CA LYS A 330 -5.35 -0.17 -22.48
C LYS A 330 -5.45 -1.62 -22.92
N ILE A 331 -4.86 -1.96 -24.07
CA ILE A 331 -4.79 -3.33 -24.59
C ILE A 331 -4.01 -4.23 -23.61
N GLU A 332 -2.85 -3.80 -23.13
CA GLU A 332 -2.05 -4.53 -22.14
C GLU A 332 -2.84 -4.80 -20.84
N ARG A 333 -3.66 -3.86 -20.38
CA ARG A 333 -4.51 -4.06 -19.19
C ARG A 333 -5.61 -5.10 -19.40
N ALA A 334 -6.18 -5.18 -20.60
CA ALA A 334 -7.29 -6.09 -20.90
C ALA A 334 -6.79 -7.48 -21.34
N PHE A 335 -5.80 -7.51 -22.22
CA PHE A 335 -5.33 -8.71 -22.91
C PHE A 335 -3.96 -9.19 -22.45
N GLY A 336 -3.17 -8.36 -21.77
CA GLY A 336 -1.80 -8.70 -21.36
C GLY A 336 -1.72 -9.98 -20.53
N LYS A 337 -2.75 -10.29 -19.72
CA LYS A 337 -2.85 -11.55 -18.97
C LYS A 337 -2.92 -12.78 -19.89
N TYR A 338 -3.57 -12.65 -21.03
CA TYR A 338 -3.80 -13.75 -21.98
C TYR A 338 -2.72 -13.83 -23.06
N THR A 339 -1.98 -12.75 -23.32
CA THR A 339 -0.95 -12.67 -24.36
C THR A 339 0.48 -12.83 -23.83
N LEU A 340 0.67 -13.20 -22.54
CA LEU A 340 1.99 -13.38 -21.93
C LEU A 340 2.85 -14.39 -22.68
N GLU A 341 2.28 -15.51 -23.11
CA GLU A 341 3.01 -16.56 -23.82
C GLU A 341 3.48 -16.06 -25.20
N ILE A 342 2.59 -15.37 -25.93
CA ILE A 342 2.91 -14.75 -27.22
C ILE A 342 4.03 -13.72 -27.06
N LYS A 343 3.96 -12.89 -26.01
CA LYS A 343 5.00 -11.89 -25.72
C LYS A 343 6.34 -12.54 -25.39
N ASN A 344 6.35 -13.56 -24.54
CA ASN A 344 7.57 -14.30 -24.20
C ASN A 344 8.17 -15.01 -25.43
N ASN A 345 7.34 -15.52 -26.33
CA ASN A 345 7.80 -16.16 -27.57
C ASN A 345 8.41 -15.14 -28.54
N LEU A 346 7.88 -13.92 -28.60
CA LEU A 346 8.48 -12.82 -29.35
C LEU A 346 9.84 -12.40 -28.77
N GLU A 347 9.93 -12.28 -27.45
CA GLU A 347 11.19 -11.96 -26.75
C GLU A 347 12.24 -13.08 -26.89
N ARG A 348 11.80 -14.34 -27.06
CA ARG A 348 12.66 -15.51 -27.31
C ARG A 348 12.97 -15.76 -28.79
N GLY A 349 12.44 -14.96 -29.72
CA GLY A 349 12.77 -15.07 -31.15
C GLY A 349 11.95 -16.07 -31.94
N THR A 350 10.63 -16.18 -31.70
CA THR A 350 9.67 -16.95 -32.50
C THR A 350 9.99 -18.45 -32.69
N ALA A 351 10.90 -19.01 -31.90
CA ALA A 351 11.18 -20.44 -31.91
C ALA A 351 10.03 -21.18 -31.21
N LEU A 352 9.41 -22.13 -31.92
CA LEU A 352 8.49 -23.09 -31.32
C LEU A 352 9.28 -24.00 -30.35
N PRO A 353 8.68 -24.40 -29.21
CA PRO A 353 9.27 -25.45 -28.38
C PRO A 353 9.20 -26.78 -29.14
N ASP A 354 10.33 -27.48 -29.24
CA ASP A 354 10.40 -28.87 -29.72
C ASP A 354 9.64 -29.85 -28.81
#